data_AF-A0A355ENS4-F1
#
_entry.id   AF-A0A355ENS4-F1
#
_cell.length_a   1.000
_cell.length_b   1.000
_cell.length_c   1.000
_cell.angle_alpha   90.00
_cell.angle_beta   90.00
_cell.angle_gamma   90.00
#
_symmetry.space_group_name_H-M   'P 1'
#
loop_
_entity.id
_entity.type
_entity.pdbx_description
1 polymer ?
#
loop_
_entity_poly.entity_id
_entity_poly.type
_entity_poly.pdbx_seq_one_letter_code
_entity_poly.pdbx_strand_id
1 'polypeptide(L)'
;MKKEVMGMKYFSLIMVVIGVLILAGCKAKEEPAKTEKPATVEEVKKEAGEAVQKATAYTTQQMDEYRKQAEAKLKDYDKKIDELQARAEKMKKEARAEFDEQMSELKKKREAASKKQEELQTASGKAWEDVKSGLDSAMDDMEKAYREAAARFK
;
A
#
# COMPACT_ATOMS: atom_id res chain seq x y z
N MET A 1 -5.78 -9.98 26.59
CA MET A 1 -7.07 -10.67 26.34
C MET A 1 -7.62 -10.42 24.92
N LYS A 2 -6.84 -10.62 23.85
CA LYS A 2 -7.33 -10.48 22.45
C LYS A 2 -6.97 -11.64 21.50
N LYS A 3 -6.12 -12.59 21.93
CA LYS A 3 -5.73 -13.74 21.11
C LYS A 3 -6.68 -14.94 21.21
N GLU A 4 -7.47 -15.07 22.28
CA GLU A 4 -8.33 -16.24 22.48
C GLU A 4 -9.73 -16.15 21.83
N VAL A 5 -10.21 -14.95 21.49
CA VAL A 5 -11.54 -14.76 20.88
C VAL A 5 -11.51 -14.94 19.36
N MET A 6 -10.33 -14.86 18.74
CA MET A 6 -10.18 -14.92 17.28
C MET A 6 -10.20 -16.36 16.74
N GLY A 7 -9.70 -17.32 17.52
CA GLY A 7 -9.74 -18.74 17.18
C GLY A 7 -11.16 -19.34 17.19
N MET A 8 -12.02 -18.90 18.10
CA MET A 8 -13.41 -19.39 18.21
C MET A 8 -14.30 -18.92 17.05
N LYS A 9 -14.05 -17.71 16.52
CA LYS A 9 -14.77 -17.19 15.35
C LYS A 9 -14.33 -17.85 14.04
N TYR A 10 -13.04 -18.15 13.89
CA TYR A 10 -12.52 -18.90 12.74
C TYR A 10 -12.98 -20.37 12.75
N PHE A 11 -13.02 -21.01 13.92
CA PHE A 11 -13.52 -22.38 14.07
C PHE A 11 -15.03 -22.48 13.80
N SER A 12 -15.81 -21.46 14.22
CA SER A 12 -17.24 -21.36 13.90
C SER A 12 -17.52 -21.07 12.42
N LEU A 13 -16.64 -20.34 11.73
CA LEU A 13 -16.76 -20.10 10.28
C LEU A 13 -16.33 -21.31 9.44
N ILE A 14 -15.31 -22.06 9.88
CA ILE A 14 -14.85 -23.28 9.20
C ILE A 14 -15.87 -24.43 9.33
N MET A 15 -16.55 -24.55 10.48
CA MET A 15 -17.64 -25.52 10.66
C MET A 15 -18.88 -25.24 9.79
N VAL A 16 -19.12 -23.96 9.44
CA VAL A 16 -20.22 -23.57 8.52
C VAL A 16 -19.87 -23.91 7.06
N VAL A 17 -18.59 -23.86 6.66
CA VAL A 17 -18.15 -24.20 5.30
C VAL A 17 -18.07 -25.72 5.08
N ILE A 18 -17.73 -26.51 6.11
CA ILE A 18 -17.67 -27.98 6.01
C ILE A 18 -19.05 -28.63 6.13
N GLY A 19 -20.00 -28.02 6.88
CA GLY A 19 -21.38 -28.51 7.00
C GLY A 19 -22.23 -28.43 5.73
N VAL A 20 -21.80 -27.65 4.73
CA VAL A 20 -22.50 -27.51 3.43
C VAL A 20 -22.09 -28.60 2.42
N LEU A 21 -21.09 -29.43 2.73
CA LEU A 21 -20.53 -30.42 1.81
C LEU A 21 -21.01 -31.88 2.03
N ILE A 22 -21.90 -32.14 2.99
CA ILE A 22 -22.42 -33.48 3.26
C ILE A 22 -23.93 -33.39 3.47
N LEU A 23 -24.70 -33.62 2.42
CA LEU A 23 -26.01 -34.31 2.37
C LEU A 23 -26.77 -33.89 1.09
N ALA A 24 -26.34 -34.40 -0.05
CA ALA A 24 -27.22 -34.63 -1.19
C ALA A 24 -26.63 -35.74 -2.09
N GLY A 25 -26.50 -36.94 -1.53
CA GLY A 25 -26.50 -38.15 -2.35
C GLY A 25 -27.84 -38.25 -3.07
N CYS A 26 -27.79 -38.46 -4.39
CA CYS A 26 -28.96 -38.66 -5.25
C CYS A 26 -29.92 -39.72 -4.70
N LYS A 27 -31.18 -39.34 -4.47
CA LYS A 27 -32.33 -40.26 -4.60
C LYS A 27 -33.61 -39.45 -4.87
N ALA A 28 -34.29 -39.80 -5.95
CA ALA A 28 -35.38 -39.06 -6.59
C ALA A 28 -36.68 -38.96 -5.77
N LYS A 29 -37.31 -37.77 -5.75
CA LYS A 29 -38.76 -37.54 -5.94
C LYS A 29 -39.07 -36.04 -6.03
N GLU A 30 -39.94 -35.69 -6.98
CA GLU A 30 -40.33 -34.34 -7.42
C GLU A 30 -41.19 -33.54 -6.40
N GLU A 31 -41.25 -32.21 -6.64
CA GLU A 31 -41.79 -31.09 -5.85
C GLU A 31 -43.31 -31.08 -5.54
N PRO A 32 -43.82 -30.07 -4.78
CA PRO A 32 -44.27 -28.83 -5.45
C PRO A 32 -43.79 -27.49 -4.80
N ALA A 33 -43.08 -26.72 -5.63
CA ALA A 33 -42.93 -25.27 -5.77
C ALA A 33 -43.57 -24.28 -4.76
N LYS A 34 -42.69 -23.49 -4.12
CA LYS A 34 -42.82 -22.01 -4.08
C LYS A 34 -41.57 -21.43 -4.75
N THR A 35 -41.78 -20.95 -5.97
CA THR A 35 -40.81 -20.40 -6.90
C THR A 35 -40.32 -19.02 -6.43
N GLU A 36 -39.20 -18.98 -5.72
CA GLU A 36 -38.23 -17.90 -5.95
C GLU A 36 -37.39 -18.36 -7.14
N LYS A 37 -37.47 -17.61 -8.25
CA LYS A 37 -36.73 -17.94 -9.47
C LYS A 37 -35.25 -18.12 -9.10
N PRO A 38 -34.59 -19.23 -9.50
CA PRO A 38 -33.14 -19.30 -9.38
C PRO A 38 -32.58 -18.08 -10.11
N ALA A 39 -31.79 -17.26 -9.41
CA ALA A 39 -31.03 -16.19 -10.04
C ALA A 39 -30.36 -16.81 -11.27
N THR A 40 -30.68 -16.28 -12.45
CA THR A 40 -30.26 -16.91 -13.69
C THR A 40 -28.72 -16.94 -13.70
N VAL A 41 -28.11 -18.00 -14.24
CA VAL A 41 -26.64 -18.10 -14.31
C VAL A 41 -26.01 -16.86 -14.95
N GLU A 42 -26.74 -16.20 -15.85
CA GLU A 42 -26.37 -14.92 -16.47
C GLU A 42 -26.39 -13.74 -15.48
N GLU A 43 -27.37 -13.69 -14.57
CA GLU A 43 -27.45 -12.69 -13.50
C GLU A 43 -26.31 -12.89 -12.48
N VAL A 44 -26.04 -14.13 -12.06
CA VAL A 44 -24.92 -14.43 -11.16
C VAL A 44 -23.57 -14.07 -11.80
N LYS A 45 -23.36 -14.39 -13.08
CA LYS A 45 -22.14 -13.96 -13.82
C LYS A 45 -22.03 -12.44 -13.89
N LYS A 46 -23.14 -11.74 -14.14
CA LYS A 46 -23.17 -10.28 -14.23
C LYS A 46 -22.83 -9.65 -12.88
N GLU A 47 -23.52 -10.04 -11.82
CA GLU A 47 -23.27 -9.51 -10.47
C GLU A 47 -21.87 -9.82 -9.97
N ALA A 48 -21.37 -11.05 -10.20
CA ALA A 48 -20.00 -11.41 -9.87
C ALA A 48 -18.98 -10.56 -10.66
N GLY A 49 -19.22 -10.33 -11.96
CA GLY A 49 -18.39 -9.45 -12.79
C GLY A 49 -18.38 -8.01 -12.28
N GLU A 50 -19.53 -7.45 -11.94
CA GLU A 50 -19.65 -6.11 -11.37
C GLU A 50 -18.93 -5.99 -10.02
N ALA A 51 -19.05 -7.00 -9.16
CA ALA A 51 -18.37 -7.03 -7.87
C ALA A 51 -16.85 -7.05 -8.02
N VAL A 52 -16.32 -7.89 -8.93
CA VAL A 52 -14.89 -7.94 -9.25
C VAL A 52 -14.40 -6.61 -9.84
N GLN A 53 -15.18 -5.99 -10.74
CA GLN A 53 -14.84 -4.69 -11.32
C GLN A 53 -14.82 -3.59 -10.26
N LYS A 54 -15.82 -3.53 -9.37
CA LYS A 54 -15.86 -2.55 -8.26
C LYS A 54 -14.70 -2.74 -7.30
N ALA A 55 -14.36 -3.98 -6.93
CA ALA A 55 -13.22 -4.28 -6.07
C ALA A 55 -11.89 -3.87 -6.74
N THR A 56 -11.76 -4.12 -8.05
CA THR A 56 -10.58 -3.71 -8.82
C THR A 56 -10.46 -2.19 -8.89
N ALA A 57 -11.54 -1.50 -9.22
CA ALA A 57 -11.56 -0.03 -9.31
C ALA A 57 -11.21 0.63 -7.96
N TYR A 58 -11.77 0.11 -6.85
CA TYR A 58 -11.43 0.57 -5.51
C TYR A 58 -9.94 0.38 -5.20
N THR A 59 -9.39 -0.79 -5.54
CA THR A 59 -7.97 -1.08 -5.35
C THR A 59 -7.09 -0.13 -6.16
N THR A 60 -7.39 0.09 -7.45
CA THR A 60 -6.67 1.04 -8.30
C THR A 60 -6.73 2.46 -7.76
N GLN A 61 -7.90 2.91 -7.28
CA GLN A 61 -8.05 4.22 -6.68
C GLN A 61 -7.15 4.41 -5.45
N GLN A 62 -7.03 3.38 -4.59
CA GLN A 62 -6.12 3.42 -3.44
C GLN A 62 -4.65 3.49 -3.86
N MET A 63 -4.28 2.75 -4.90
CA MET A 63 -2.92 2.79 -5.45
C MET A 63 -2.57 4.18 -5.99
N ASP A 64 -3.48 4.80 -6.74
CA ASP A 64 -3.29 6.13 -7.31
C ASP A 64 -3.22 7.22 -6.24
N GLU A 65 -4.03 7.11 -5.19
CA GLU A 65 -3.96 8.02 -4.05
C GLU A 65 -2.60 7.92 -3.34
N TYR A 66 -2.13 6.71 -3.08
CA TYR A 66 -0.81 6.50 -2.48
C TYR A 66 0.33 7.03 -3.37
N ARG A 67 0.27 6.83 -4.70
CA ARG A 67 1.23 7.41 -5.67
C ARG A 67 1.30 8.93 -5.57
N LYS A 68 0.14 9.60 -5.53
CA LYS A 68 0.06 11.06 -5.40
C LYS A 68 0.64 11.54 -4.08
N GLN A 69 0.34 10.85 -2.98
CA GLN A 69 0.89 11.19 -1.66
C GLN A 69 2.41 11.04 -1.64
N ALA A 70 2.94 9.96 -2.21
CA ALA A 70 4.37 9.74 -2.31
C ALA A 70 5.07 10.81 -3.16
N GLU A 71 4.50 11.15 -4.32
CA GLU A 71 5.03 12.21 -5.19
C GLU A 71 5.01 13.58 -4.49
N ALA A 72 3.92 13.91 -3.79
CA ALA A 72 3.81 15.14 -3.02
C ALA A 72 4.86 15.21 -1.90
N LYS A 73 5.09 14.10 -1.18
CA LYS A 73 6.12 14.02 -0.13
C LYS A 73 7.52 14.23 -0.73
N LEU A 74 7.85 13.62 -1.86
CA LEU A 74 9.14 13.86 -2.54
C LEU A 74 9.32 15.34 -2.93
N LYS A 75 8.29 15.97 -3.50
CA LYS A 75 8.30 17.41 -3.84
C LYS A 75 8.47 18.31 -2.62
N ASP A 76 7.90 17.95 -1.47
CA ASP A 76 8.10 18.67 -0.21
C ASP A 76 9.55 18.56 0.27
N TYR A 77 10.14 17.36 0.18
CA TYR A 77 11.54 17.16 0.52
C TYR A 77 12.50 17.88 -0.42
N ASP A 78 12.19 17.96 -1.72
CA ASP A 78 13.00 18.74 -2.67
C ASP A 78 13.11 20.21 -2.20
N LYS A 79 11.99 20.83 -1.82
CA LYS A 79 11.99 22.20 -1.27
C LYS A 79 12.80 22.30 0.01
N LYS A 80 12.63 21.34 0.91
CA LYS A 80 13.38 21.31 2.18
C LYS A 80 14.89 21.13 1.97
N ILE A 81 15.30 20.36 0.98
CA ILE A 81 16.70 20.19 0.59
C ILE A 81 17.24 21.52 0.05
N ASP A 82 16.51 22.19 -0.84
CA ASP A 82 16.88 23.51 -1.36
C ASP A 82 17.04 24.54 -0.24
N GLU A 83 16.14 24.54 0.75
CA GLU A 83 16.24 25.40 1.93
C GLU A 83 17.49 25.11 2.76
N LEU A 84 17.83 23.84 3.00
CA LEU A 84 19.05 23.48 3.72
C LEU A 84 20.30 23.95 2.95
N GLN A 85 20.32 23.78 1.63
CA GLN A 85 21.42 24.26 0.79
C GLN A 85 21.55 25.79 0.85
N ALA A 86 20.45 26.53 0.79
CA ALA A 86 20.46 27.99 0.89
C ALA A 86 20.96 28.47 2.27
N ARG A 87 20.60 27.77 3.36
CA ARG A 87 21.10 28.07 4.71
C ARG A 87 22.60 27.78 4.84
N ALA A 88 23.09 26.77 4.13
CA ALA A 88 24.50 26.36 4.16
C ALA A 88 25.46 27.43 3.65
N GLU A 89 25.01 28.29 2.74
CA GLU A 89 25.83 29.39 2.22
C GLU A 89 26.27 30.41 3.29
N LYS A 90 25.59 30.41 4.45
CA LYS A 90 25.92 31.28 5.59
C LYS A 90 26.80 30.58 6.64
N MET A 91 27.14 29.30 6.46
CA MET A 91 27.94 28.55 7.43
C MET A 91 29.43 28.91 7.36
N LYS A 92 30.10 28.84 8.51
CA LYS A 92 31.56 28.91 8.61
C LYS A 92 32.20 27.69 7.94
N LYS A 93 33.40 27.84 7.39
CA LYS A 93 34.09 26.80 6.61
C LYS A 93 34.26 25.49 7.39
N GLU A 94 34.53 25.57 8.69
CA GLU A 94 34.77 24.43 9.56
C GLU A 94 33.52 23.57 9.77
N ALA A 95 32.33 24.19 9.79
CA ALA A 95 31.05 23.49 9.89
C ALA A 95 30.50 23.01 8.54
N ARG A 96 31.08 23.49 7.42
CA ARG A 96 30.59 23.21 6.07
C ARG A 96 30.96 21.80 5.58
N ALA A 97 32.14 21.29 5.95
CA ALA A 97 32.59 19.97 5.52
C ALA A 97 31.65 18.83 5.96
N GLU A 98 31.28 18.80 7.25
CA GLU A 98 30.38 17.77 7.79
C GLU A 98 28.95 17.91 7.25
N PHE A 99 28.49 19.16 7.04
CA PHE A 99 27.22 19.40 6.39
C PHE A 99 27.21 18.91 4.93
N ASP A 100 28.27 19.16 4.17
CA ASP A 100 28.37 18.74 2.76
C ASP A 100 28.32 17.21 2.62
N GLU A 101 28.90 16.48 3.57
CA GLU A 101 28.79 15.01 3.67
C GLU A 101 27.34 14.58 3.90
N GLN A 102 26.68 15.15 4.92
CA GLN A 102 25.27 14.84 5.21
C GLN A 102 24.33 15.23 4.05
N MET A 103 24.62 16.33 3.36
CA MET A 103 23.87 16.77 2.20
C MET A 103 24.06 15.82 1.01
N SER A 104 25.26 15.28 0.82
CA SER A 104 25.54 14.25 -0.18
C SER A 104 24.74 12.98 0.08
N GLU A 105 24.74 12.50 1.32
CA GLU A 105 23.95 11.32 1.72
C GLU A 105 22.45 11.56 1.56
N LEU A 106 21.94 12.72 1.98
CA LEU A 106 20.54 13.09 1.77
C LEU A 106 20.14 13.07 0.29
N LYS A 107 20.98 13.62 -0.60
CA LYS A 107 20.72 13.60 -2.05
C LYS A 107 20.69 12.19 -2.62
N LYS A 108 21.60 11.30 -2.19
CA LYS A 108 21.59 9.88 -2.59
C LYS A 108 20.31 9.19 -2.14
N LYS A 109 19.87 9.42 -0.90
CA LYS A 109 18.61 8.83 -0.38
C LYS A 109 17.38 9.37 -1.10
N ARG A 110 17.35 10.66 -1.44
CA ARG A 110 16.29 11.25 -2.28
C ARG A 110 16.25 10.60 -3.66
N GLU A 111 17.40 10.38 -4.29
CA GLU A 111 17.46 9.71 -5.58
C GLU A 111 16.95 8.26 -5.50
N ALA A 112 17.33 7.52 -4.46
CA ALA A 112 16.84 6.16 -4.22
C ALA A 112 15.31 6.12 -4.03
N ALA A 113 14.74 7.07 -3.27
CA ALA A 113 13.30 7.18 -3.10
C ALA A 113 12.59 7.55 -4.42
N SER A 114 13.19 8.42 -5.24
CA SER A 114 12.68 8.75 -6.59
C SER A 114 12.62 7.52 -7.49
N LYS A 115 13.69 6.73 -7.54
CA LYS A 115 13.72 5.48 -8.33
C LYS A 115 12.64 4.49 -7.89
N LYS A 116 12.44 4.34 -6.57
CA LYS A 116 11.36 3.49 -6.05
C LYS A 116 9.97 4.03 -6.35
N GLN A 117 9.80 5.34 -6.37
CA GLN A 117 8.54 5.97 -6.76
C GLN A 117 8.25 5.76 -8.25
N GLU A 118 9.27 5.81 -9.13
CA GLU A 118 9.14 5.46 -10.55
C GLU A 118 8.74 4.00 -10.75
N GLU A 119 9.37 3.06 -10.02
CA GLU A 119 8.96 1.65 -10.03
C GLU A 119 7.49 1.49 -9.62
N LEU A 120 7.06 2.20 -8.57
CA LEU A 120 5.70 2.16 -8.05
C LEU A 120 4.65 2.67 -9.05
N GLN A 121 4.99 3.64 -9.92
CA GLN A 121 4.08 4.14 -10.96
C GLN A 121 3.64 3.03 -11.93
N THR A 122 4.49 2.02 -12.13
CA THR A 122 4.22 0.89 -13.04
C THR A 122 3.75 -0.37 -12.32
N ALA A 123 3.97 -0.45 -11.00
CA ALA A 123 3.59 -1.61 -10.19
C ALA A 123 2.07 -1.78 -10.09
N SER A 124 1.61 -3.03 -10.09
CA SER A 124 0.20 -3.39 -9.85
C SER A 124 0.10 -4.83 -9.37
N GLY A 125 -1.10 -5.24 -8.95
CA GLY A 125 -1.37 -6.62 -8.53
C GLY A 125 -0.42 -7.08 -7.43
N LYS A 126 0.24 -8.24 -7.61
CA LYS A 126 1.11 -8.84 -6.59
C LYS A 126 2.39 -8.04 -6.31
N ALA A 127 2.94 -7.35 -7.30
CA ALA A 127 4.18 -6.59 -7.14
C ALA A 127 3.98 -5.26 -6.40
N TRP A 128 2.72 -4.80 -6.28
CA TRP A 128 2.40 -3.51 -5.67
C TRP A 128 2.92 -3.38 -4.25
N GLU A 129 2.63 -4.37 -3.39
CA GLU A 129 2.99 -4.30 -1.96
C GLU A 129 4.50 -4.32 -1.73
N ASP A 130 5.25 -5.13 -2.50
CA ASP A 130 6.71 -5.21 -2.41
C ASP A 130 7.36 -3.89 -2.81
N VAL A 131 6.91 -3.29 -3.93
CA VAL A 131 7.43 -2.01 -4.41
C VAL A 131 7.04 -0.86 -3.45
N LYS A 132 5.80 -0.88 -2.95
CA LYS A 132 5.32 0.07 -1.93
C LYS A 132 6.19 0.01 -0.67
N SER A 133 6.44 -1.17 -0.13
CA SER A 133 7.28 -1.34 1.05
C SER A 133 8.72 -0.86 0.82
N GLY A 134 9.26 -1.10 -0.39
CA GLY A 134 10.54 -0.57 -0.81
C GLY A 134 10.59 0.96 -0.85
N LEU A 135 9.53 1.60 -1.35
CA LEU A 135 9.40 3.06 -1.34
C LEU A 135 9.28 3.62 0.07
N ASP A 136 8.41 3.03 0.91
CA ASP A 136 8.24 3.44 2.31
C ASP A 136 9.58 3.41 3.04
N SER A 137 10.36 2.35 2.87
CA SER A 137 11.70 2.22 3.47
C SER A 137 12.68 3.27 2.94
N ALA A 138 12.68 3.54 1.63
CA ALA A 138 13.55 4.56 1.03
C ALA A 138 13.18 5.98 1.51
N MET A 139 11.89 6.27 1.70
CA MET A 139 11.43 7.54 2.25
C MET A 139 11.83 7.71 3.71
N ASP A 140 11.75 6.67 4.53
CA ASP A 140 12.18 6.71 5.93
C ASP A 140 13.67 6.99 6.05
N ASP A 141 14.48 6.38 5.20
CA ASP A 141 15.92 6.63 5.14
C ASP A 141 16.25 8.05 4.69
N MET A 142 15.55 8.57 3.66
CA MET A 142 15.68 9.96 3.23
C MET A 142 15.31 10.92 4.36
N GLU A 143 14.23 10.64 5.08
CA GLU A 143 13.78 11.46 6.20
C GLU A 143 14.77 11.45 7.38
N LYS A 144 15.42 10.32 7.67
CA LYS A 144 16.53 10.26 8.64
C LYS A 144 17.70 11.13 8.20
N ALA A 145 18.17 10.97 6.96
CA ALA A 145 19.27 11.78 6.42
C ALA A 145 18.94 13.28 6.43
N TYR A 146 17.68 13.64 6.16
CA TYR A 146 17.21 15.03 6.25
C TYR A 146 17.33 15.57 7.68
N ARG A 147 16.89 14.80 8.68
CA ARG A 147 17.00 15.21 10.09
C ARG A 147 18.45 15.39 10.52
N GLU A 148 19.35 14.52 10.06
CA GLU A 148 20.78 14.59 10.35
C GLU A 148 21.42 15.85 9.75
N ALA A 149 21.12 16.16 8.48
CA ALA A 149 21.57 17.39 7.83
C ALA A 149 20.98 18.65 8.49
N ALA A 150 19.69 18.62 8.82
CA ALA A 150 18.99 19.74 9.46
C ALA A 150 19.47 20.01 10.89
N ALA A 151 20.02 19.01 11.58
CA ALA A 151 20.55 19.16 12.93
C ALA A 151 21.74 20.14 13.00
N ARG A 152 22.42 20.42 11.88
CA ARG A 152 23.52 21.39 11.81
C ARG A 152 23.10 22.84 12.00
N PHE A 153 21.82 23.12 11.85
CA PHE A 153 21.24 24.46 12.00
C PHE A 153 20.43 24.65 13.28
N LYS A 154 20.47 23.68 14.20
CA LYS A 154 19.79 23.75 15.49
C LYS A 154 20.70 24.30 16.58
#